data_AF-A0A3D0NFJ2-F1
#
_entry.id   AF-A0A3D0NFJ2-F1
#
_cell.length_a   1.000
_cell.length_b   1.000
_cell.length_c   1.000
_cell.angle_alpha   90.00
_cell.angle_beta   90.00
_cell.angle_gamma   90.00
#
_symmetry.space_group_name_H-M   'P 1'
#
loop_
_entity.id
_entity.type
_entity.pdbx_description
1 polymer ?
#
loop_
_entity_poly.entity_id
_entity_poly.type
_entity_poly.pdbx_seq_one_letter_code
_entity_poly.pdbx_strand_id
1 'polypeptide(L)'
;GEAATALEELATLTEQAQRVAEEMAQAMGQEQEALAERYDRLQEKLFQQDAYNLDYRIERILSGLGFVDSEFEKTVDQLSGGQKNRLALAKLLLAEPDLMILDEPSNHLDVDATQWLEKFLAASTATILLVSHDRFLIDQVSHKTIELHQGTIEIYKGNYSAYMRQKDERNAVLRRTYEKQQDEIARLEEFVRRHIGSQKTTQAEDRRKKLQRMELVNPPREIIAPAMGFPKPERSGDIVIRAEHVSKAYDFPLFQDLTFDILRGQKWGILGPNGTGKSTLMKILNGEVEADEGEIHIGAKVKSAYFDQHLTCVDSDKEHSEAIRPDHKEFVERERRDVLARFGITKEMVFKKVSQLSGGERNRTALAWLSTRDANLLYLDEPTNHLDLWARDSLEKTLNDYEGTVVIVSHDRYFLDQVCDMLLVVEPKRFRVIDGNYSTYQTLIDSGLAQEARVGKESKTTTAAVDDVPAESKAKRAKGANSKPRRKRKFPYRKVAELESEIATIENRIEAIYSAMGLEATLRDGDLIKNLNAELESLQNSLEPLYEHLEEAIEMN
;
A
#
# COMPACT_ATOMS: atom_id res chain seq x y z
N GLY A 1 -4.42 21.49 26.93
CA GLY A 1 -3.30 22.16 27.63
C GLY A 1 -2.06 22.25 26.75
N GLU A 2 -1.33 21.15 26.56
CA GLU A 2 -0.02 21.15 25.89
C GLU A 2 -0.04 21.56 24.40
N ALA A 3 -1.10 21.22 23.67
CA ALA A 3 -1.25 21.62 22.26
C ALA A 3 -1.37 23.14 22.10
N ALA A 4 -2.00 23.81 23.07
CA ALA A 4 -2.16 25.26 23.08
C ALA A 4 -0.85 26.01 23.30
N THR A 5 0.21 25.35 23.81
CA THR A 5 1.53 26.00 23.92
C THR A 5 2.20 26.19 22.56
N ALA A 6 1.72 25.56 21.49
CA ALA A 6 2.15 25.92 20.13
C ALA A 6 1.70 27.34 19.73
N LEU A 7 0.70 27.86 20.44
CA LEU A 7 0.08 29.16 20.24
C LEU A 7 0.44 30.10 21.41
N GLU A 8 1.58 29.89 22.08
CA GLU A 8 1.97 30.64 23.28
C GLU A 8 2.11 32.14 23.02
N GLU A 9 2.55 32.55 21.82
CA GLU A 9 2.52 33.96 21.39
C GLU A 9 1.10 34.53 21.30
N LEU A 10 0.14 33.73 20.86
CA LEU A 10 -1.27 34.10 20.78
C LEU A 10 -1.91 34.16 22.17
N ALA A 11 -1.65 33.16 23.02
CA ALA A 11 -2.12 33.13 24.40
C ALA A 11 -1.59 34.34 25.20
N THR A 12 -0.31 34.68 25.04
CA THR A 12 0.30 35.86 25.67
C THR A 12 -0.27 37.17 25.12
N LEU A 13 -0.55 37.27 23.82
CA LEU A 13 -1.25 38.43 23.24
C LEU A 13 -2.68 38.57 23.81
N THR A 14 -3.37 37.47 24.04
CA THR A 14 -4.73 37.44 24.62
C THR A 14 -4.70 37.91 26.08
N GLU A 15 -3.76 37.40 26.87
CA GLU A 15 -3.57 37.82 28.26
C GLU A 15 -3.16 39.30 28.36
N GLN A 16 -2.30 39.78 27.46
CA GLN A 16 -1.92 41.19 27.37
C GLN A 16 -3.12 42.07 27.02
N ALA A 17 -3.96 41.67 26.07
CA ALA A 17 -5.17 42.41 25.73
C ALA A 17 -6.14 42.48 26.92
N GLN A 18 -6.28 41.39 27.68
CA GLN A 18 -7.11 41.35 28.88
C GLN A 18 -6.58 42.27 30.00
N ARG A 19 -5.27 42.26 30.26
CA ARG A 19 -4.64 43.17 31.22
C ARG A 19 -4.79 44.64 30.80
N VAL A 20 -4.57 44.96 29.54
CA VAL A 20 -4.74 46.33 29.02
C VAL A 20 -6.20 46.78 29.13
N ALA A 21 -7.17 45.89 28.94
CA ALA A 21 -8.59 46.20 29.15
C ALA A 21 -8.92 46.49 30.64
N GLU A 22 -8.35 45.72 31.56
CA GLU A 22 -8.49 45.95 33.01
C GLU A 22 -7.85 47.28 33.44
N GLU A 23 -6.66 47.60 32.94
CA GLU A 23 -5.97 48.88 33.18
C GLU A 23 -6.75 50.06 32.58
N MET A 24 -7.29 49.90 31.37
CA MET A 24 -8.12 50.91 30.71
C MET A 24 -9.40 51.22 31.50
N ALA A 25 -9.98 50.23 32.18
CA ALA A 25 -11.18 50.42 33.00
C ALA A 25 -10.93 51.25 34.27
N GLN A 26 -9.66 51.40 34.69
CA GLN A 26 -9.27 52.15 35.90
C GLN A 26 -8.59 53.50 35.59
N ALA A 27 -8.11 53.71 34.37
CA ALA A 27 -7.43 54.93 33.95
C ALA A 27 -8.40 56.06 33.54
N MET A 28 -7.95 57.32 33.64
CA MET A 28 -8.71 58.50 33.20
C MET A 28 -7.85 59.47 32.39
N GLY A 29 -8.45 60.16 31.42
CA GLY A 29 -7.77 61.21 30.63
C GLY A 29 -6.80 60.64 29.59
N GLN A 30 -5.62 61.25 29.45
CA GLN A 30 -4.64 60.88 28.41
C GLN A 30 -4.09 59.45 28.54
N GLU A 31 -4.07 58.90 29.76
CA GLU A 31 -3.62 57.54 30.02
C GLU A 31 -4.61 56.49 29.49
N GLN A 32 -5.91 56.80 29.56
CA GLN A 32 -6.98 55.96 29.01
C GLN A 32 -6.94 55.95 27.47
N GLU A 33 -6.67 57.09 26.83
CA GLU A 33 -6.54 57.21 25.37
C GLU A 33 -5.36 56.39 24.82
N ALA A 34 -4.21 56.42 25.49
CA ALA A 34 -3.05 55.63 25.11
C ALA A 34 -3.26 54.10 25.30
N LEU A 35 -3.98 53.70 26.36
CA LEU A 35 -4.36 52.30 26.59
C LEU A 35 -5.38 51.81 25.55
N ALA A 36 -6.32 52.67 25.13
CA ALA A 36 -7.28 52.35 24.08
C ALA A 36 -6.60 52.08 22.73
N GLU A 37 -5.66 52.93 22.28
CA GLU A 37 -4.89 52.67 21.05
C GLU A 37 -4.08 51.37 21.13
N ARG A 38 -3.53 51.07 22.31
CA ARG A 38 -2.77 49.83 22.53
C ARG A 38 -3.67 48.60 22.52
N TYR A 39 -4.86 48.70 23.11
CA TYR A 39 -5.88 47.66 23.08
C TYR A 39 -6.35 47.40 21.65
N ASP A 40 -6.63 48.44 20.87
CA ASP A 40 -7.06 48.33 19.47
C ASP A 40 -6.00 47.63 18.61
N ARG A 41 -4.71 47.96 18.76
CA ARG A 41 -3.61 47.26 18.07
C ARG A 41 -3.49 45.79 18.47
N LEU A 42 -3.74 45.47 19.74
CA LEU A 42 -3.72 44.08 20.22
C LEU A 42 -4.93 43.30 19.70
N GLN A 43 -6.12 43.90 19.70
CA GLN A 43 -7.33 43.32 19.11
C GLN A 43 -7.19 43.11 17.60
N GLU A 44 -6.60 44.07 16.88
CA GLU A 44 -6.35 43.93 15.44
C GLU A 44 -5.38 42.75 15.15
N LYS A 45 -4.33 42.57 15.96
CA LYS A 45 -3.44 41.40 15.86
C LYS A 45 -4.14 40.08 16.22
N LEU A 46 -4.95 40.06 17.28
CA LEU A 46 -5.72 38.88 17.68
C LEU A 46 -6.77 38.50 16.63
N PHE A 47 -7.40 39.50 15.99
CA PHE A 47 -8.36 39.30 14.91
C PHE A 47 -7.67 38.81 13.63
N GLN A 48 -6.50 39.35 13.29
CA GLN A 48 -5.70 38.89 12.15
C GLN A 48 -5.19 37.46 12.31
N GLN A 49 -4.96 37.01 13.54
CA GLN A 49 -4.49 35.66 13.86
C GLN A 49 -5.63 34.71 14.30
N ASP A 50 -6.88 35.10 14.06
CA ASP A 50 -8.10 34.31 14.30
C ASP A 50 -8.20 33.69 15.72
N ALA A 51 -7.78 34.46 16.73
CA ALA A 51 -7.62 34.00 18.10
C ALA A 51 -8.92 33.47 18.75
N TYR A 52 -10.09 33.90 18.26
CA TYR A 52 -11.40 33.48 18.79
C TYR A 52 -11.83 32.09 18.31
N ASN A 53 -11.15 31.50 17.32
CA ASN A 53 -11.42 30.15 16.80
C ASN A 53 -10.39 29.11 17.27
N LEU A 54 -9.48 29.46 18.19
CA LEU A 54 -8.35 28.61 18.59
C LEU A 54 -8.79 27.29 19.22
N ASP A 55 -9.78 27.30 20.11
CA ASP A 55 -10.26 26.07 20.76
C ASP A 55 -10.84 25.10 19.73
N TYR A 56 -11.70 25.59 18.84
CA TYR A 56 -12.25 24.78 17.73
C TYR A 56 -11.15 24.25 16.80
N ARG A 57 -10.13 25.07 16.53
CA ARG A 57 -9.00 24.67 15.67
C ARG A 57 -8.14 23.60 16.33
N ILE A 58 -7.87 23.72 17.62
CA ILE A 58 -7.14 22.71 18.42
C ILE A 58 -7.93 21.40 18.43
N GLU A 59 -9.22 21.44 18.74
CA GLU A 59 -10.10 20.27 18.75
C GLU A 59 -10.14 19.60 17.37
N ARG A 60 -10.27 20.38 16.29
CA ARG A 60 -10.28 19.85 14.92
C ARG A 60 -8.99 19.14 14.55
N ILE A 61 -7.82 19.68 14.92
CA ILE A 61 -6.52 19.08 14.63
C ILE A 61 -6.27 17.85 15.49
N LEU A 62 -6.58 17.91 16.80
CA LEU A 62 -6.44 16.76 17.69
C LEU A 62 -7.36 15.61 17.28
N SER A 63 -8.64 15.91 17.00
CA SER A 63 -9.61 14.91 16.52
C SER A 63 -9.17 14.32 15.18
N GLY A 64 -8.68 15.17 14.27
CA GLY A 64 -8.17 14.74 12.97
C GLY A 64 -6.95 13.81 13.05
N LEU A 65 -6.10 13.98 14.08
CA LEU A 65 -4.97 13.09 14.36
C LEU A 65 -5.36 11.85 15.21
N GLY A 66 -6.65 11.64 15.44
CA GLY A 66 -7.19 10.46 16.13
C GLY A 66 -7.04 10.50 17.65
N PHE A 67 -7.08 11.69 18.26
CA PHE A 67 -7.31 11.81 19.70
C PHE A 67 -8.81 11.81 19.98
N VAL A 68 -9.23 11.12 21.04
CA VAL A 68 -10.63 11.15 21.53
C VAL A 68 -10.78 12.20 22.63
N ASP A 69 -11.99 12.71 22.84
CA ASP A 69 -12.27 13.80 23.79
C ASP A 69 -11.73 13.52 25.20
N SER A 70 -11.86 12.27 25.68
CA SER A 70 -11.32 11.86 26.99
C SER A 70 -9.80 11.96 27.12
N GLU A 71 -9.07 12.10 26.00
CA GLU A 71 -7.63 12.27 25.96
C GLU A 71 -7.19 13.73 25.97
N PHE A 72 -8.09 14.68 25.73
CA PHE A 72 -7.74 16.11 25.69
C PHE A 72 -7.32 16.63 27.08
N GLU A 73 -7.81 16.00 28.14
CA GLU A 73 -7.51 16.34 29.53
C GLU A 73 -6.31 15.56 30.11
N LYS A 74 -5.78 14.56 29.40
CA LYS A 74 -4.64 13.76 29.89
C LYS A 74 -3.36 14.60 29.92
N THR A 75 -2.49 14.32 30.89
CA THR A 75 -1.16 14.94 30.94
C THR A 75 -0.20 14.26 29.96
N VAL A 76 0.80 15.00 29.48
CA VAL A 76 1.78 14.49 28.48
C VAL A 76 2.47 13.22 28.97
N ASP A 77 2.75 13.11 30.26
CA ASP A 77 3.42 11.94 30.84
C ASP A 77 2.60 10.65 30.76
N GLN A 78 1.28 10.77 30.68
CA GLN A 78 0.35 9.64 30.56
C GLN A 78 0.20 9.14 29.12
N LEU A 79 0.72 9.89 28.13
CA LEU A 79 0.64 9.54 26.72
C LEU A 79 1.69 8.50 26.34
N SER A 80 1.29 7.54 25.51
CA SER A 80 2.22 6.62 24.85
C SER A 80 3.21 7.37 23.94
N GLY A 81 4.35 6.76 23.60
CA GLY A 81 5.33 7.37 22.69
C GLY A 81 4.72 7.79 21.34
N GLY A 82 3.82 6.99 20.77
CA GLY A 82 3.08 7.34 19.55
C GLY A 82 2.13 8.51 19.74
N GLN A 83 1.39 8.56 20.86
CA GLN A 83 0.54 9.73 21.19
C GLN A 83 1.36 11.01 21.40
N LYS A 84 2.55 10.91 22.00
CA LYS A 84 3.47 12.05 22.14
C LYS A 84 3.92 12.58 20.78
N ASN A 85 4.28 11.70 19.84
CA ASN A 85 4.63 12.10 18.47
C ASN A 85 3.44 12.75 17.75
N ARG A 86 2.23 12.19 17.88
CA ARG A 86 1.01 12.79 17.32
C ARG A 86 0.72 14.17 17.90
N LEU A 87 0.94 14.36 19.20
CA LEU A 87 0.80 15.66 19.86
C LEU A 87 1.85 16.67 19.35
N ALA A 88 3.10 16.24 19.14
CA ALA A 88 4.13 17.08 18.56
C ALA A 88 3.78 17.51 17.12
N LEU A 89 3.25 16.59 16.32
CA LEU A 89 2.72 16.91 14.99
C LEU A 89 1.56 17.91 15.09
N ALA A 90 0.60 17.70 16.00
CA ALA A 90 -0.51 18.63 16.23
C ALA A 90 -0.01 20.05 16.54
N LYS A 91 1.00 20.18 17.40
CA LYS A 91 1.62 21.47 17.74
C LYS A 91 2.25 22.14 16.52
N LEU A 92 2.97 21.37 15.69
CA LEU A 92 3.58 21.90 14.46
C LEU A 92 2.51 22.39 13.46
N LEU A 93 1.43 21.62 13.28
CA LEU A 93 0.33 22.00 12.38
C LEU A 93 -0.44 23.23 12.89
N LEU A 94 -0.59 23.38 14.21
CA LEU A 94 -1.20 24.55 14.83
C LEU A 94 -0.36 25.81 14.65
N ALA A 95 0.97 25.68 14.71
CA ALA A 95 1.89 26.81 14.59
C ALA A 95 1.92 27.45 13.19
N GLU A 96 1.45 26.75 12.14
CA GLU A 96 1.41 27.26 10.75
C GLU A 96 2.72 27.92 10.27
N PRO A 97 3.88 27.24 10.37
CA PRO A 97 5.13 27.84 9.91
C PRO A 97 5.19 27.94 8.37
N ASP A 98 5.96 28.89 7.86
CA ASP A 98 6.19 29.07 6.41
C ASP A 98 6.88 27.86 5.75
N LEU A 99 7.69 27.12 6.52
CA LEU A 99 8.40 25.91 6.11
C LEU A 99 8.20 24.80 7.14
N MET A 100 7.60 23.69 6.71
CA MET A 100 7.48 22.46 7.48
C MET A 100 8.46 21.40 6.95
N ILE A 101 9.24 20.80 7.86
CA ILE A 101 10.06 19.63 7.56
C ILE A 101 9.47 18.47 8.36
N LEU A 102 8.96 17.46 7.65
CA LEU A 102 8.26 16.32 8.22
C LEU A 102 9.03 15.05 7.90
N ASP A 103 9.46 14.35 8.95
CA ASP A 103 10.16 13.06 8.84
C ASP A 103 9.24 11.94 9.33
N GLU A 104 8.76 11.12 8.39
CA GLU A 104 7.80 10.02 8.58
C GLU A 104 6.56 10.40 9.44
N PRO A 105 5.78 11.42 9.07
CA PRO A 105 4.69 11.93 9.90
C PRO A 105 3.48 10.99 10.00
N SER A 106 3.36 10.01 9.10
CA SER A 106 2.30 9.00 9.14
C SER A 106 2.58 7.85 10.12
N ASN A 107 3.79 7.76 10.68
CA ASN A 107 4.11 6.71 11.63
C ASN A 107 3.19 6.78 12.86
N HIS A 108 2.63 5.63 13.24
CA HIS A 108 1.68 5.49 14.36
C HIS A 108 0.33 6.21 14.18
N LEU A 109 0.03 6.70 12.98
CA LEU A 109 -1.32 7.11 12.59
C LEU A 109 -2.09 5.89 12.08
N ASP A 110 -3.39 5.85 12.36
CA ASP A 110 -4.28 4.92 11.66
C ASP A 110 -4.65 5.48 10.28
N VAL A 111 -5.46 4.72 9.55
CA VAL A 111 -5.82 5.04 8.17
C VAL A 111 -6.59 6.36 8.09
N ASP A 112 -7.51 6.59 9.02
CA ASP A 112 -8.36 7.78 9.04
C ASP A 112 -7.54 9.04 9.39
N ALA A 113 -6.66 8.95 10.41
CA ALA A 113 -5.78 10.05 10.77
C ALA A 113 -4.76 10.37 9.66
N THR A 114 -4.27 9.35 8.95
CA THR A 114 -3.34 9.54 7.82
C THR A 114 -4.04 10.22 6.64
N GLN A 115 -5.27 9.81 6.31
CA GLN A 115 -6.07 10.49 5.28
C GLN A 115 -6.39 11.94 5.66
N TRP A 116 -6.69 12.20 6.94
CA TRP A 116 -6.93 13.56 7.41
C TRP A 116 -5.67 14.42 7.25
N LEU A 117 -4.51 13.90 7.67
CA LEU A 117 -3.23 14.59 7.54
C LEU A 117 -2.90 14.88 6.08
N GLU A 118 -3.13 13.92 5.18
CA GLU A 118 -2.94 14.08 3.74
C GLU A 118 -3.76 15.25 3.20
N LYS A 119 -5.07 15.28 3.50
CA LYS A 119 -5.96 16.38 3.09
C LYS A 119 -5.54 17.72 3.68
N PHE A 120 -5.09 17.73 4.95
CA PHE A 120 -4.62 18.92 5.62
C PHE A 120 -3.36 19.49 4.95
N LEU A 121 -2.36 18.63 4.69
CA LEU A 121 -1.10 19.03 4.06
C LEU A 121 -1.30 19.44 2.60
N ALA A 122 -2.16 18.75 1.85
CA ALA A 122 -2.49 19.11 0.47
C ALA A 122 -3.21 20.46 0.35
N ALA A 123 -4.01 20.84 1.35
CA ALA A 123 -4.68 22.14 1.42
C ALA A 123 -3.78 23.26 1.97
N SER A 124 -2.61 22.93 2.53
CA SER A 124 -1.70 23.91 3.11
C SER A 124 -1.01 24.75 2.05
N THR A 125 -0.82 26.04 2.34
CA THR A 125 -0.04 26.95 1.49
C THR A 125 1.44 27.02 1.87
N ALA A 126 1.82 26.37 2.97
CA ALA A 126 3.21 26.37 3.45
C ALA A 126 4.13 25.56 2.53
N THR A 127 5.43 25.87 2.56
CA THR A 127 6.41 25.01 1.90
C THR A 127 6.62 23.76 2.75
N ILE A 128 6.44 22.58 2.16
CA ILE A 128 6.56 21.30 2.88
C ILE A 128 7.70 20.48 2.27
N LEU A 129 8.66 20.09 3.11
CA LEU A 129 9.63 19.04 2.82
C LEU A 129 9.22 17.77 3.57
N LEU A 130 8.70 16.80 2.82
CA LEU A 130 8.18 15.54 3.36
C LEU A 130 9.14 14.39 3.07
N VAL A 131 9.59 13.70 4.11
CA VAL A 131 10.22 12.38 4.04
C VAL A 131 9.19 11.37 4.56
N SER A 132 8.85 10.38 3.75
CA SER A 132 7.85 9.37 4.10
C SER A 132 8.08 8.10 3.31
N HIS A 133 7.64 6.97 3.86
CA HIS A 133 7.46 5.72 3.14
C HIS A 133 5.99 5.47 2.73
N ASP A 134 5.04 6.30 3.19
CA ASP A 134 3.64 6.25 2.73
C ASP A 134 3.52 6.85 1.31
N ARG A 135 3.35 5.96 0.33
CA ARG A 135 3.27 6.33 -1.09
C ARG A 135 2.04 7.15 -1.42
N PHE A 136 0.88 6.92 -0.78
CA PHE A 136 -0.31 7.74 -1.02
C PHE A 136 -0.12 9.16 -0.51
N LEU A 137 0.44 9.31 0.70
CA LEU A 137 0.72 10.62 1.26
C LEU A 137 1.69 11.42 0.37
N ILE A 138 2.77 10.80 -0.09
CA ILE A 138 3.73 11.45 -0.99
C ILE A 138 3.07 11.77 -2.33
N ASP A 139 2.26 10.87 -2.88
CA ASP A 139 1.66 11.08 -4.20
C ASP A 139 0.63 12.22 -4.23
N GLN A 140 -0.08 12.42 -3.11
CA GLN A 140 -1.12 13.43 -3.00
C GLN A 140 -0.57 14.81 -2.59
N VAL A 141 0.46 14.85 -1.75
CA VAL A 141 1.01 16.12 -1.23
C VAL A 141 2.16 16.64 -2.09
N SER A 142 2.94 15.78 -2.75
CA SER A 142 4.17 16.20 -3.44
C SER A 142 3.93 16.71 -4.85
N HIS A 143 4.58 17.84 -5.16
CA HIS A 143 4.60 18.45 -6.50
C HIS A 143 5.96 18.24 -7.21
N LYS A 144 6.96 17.79 -6.44
CA LYS A 144 8.33 17.55 -6.85
C LYS A 144 8.90 16.45 -5.96
N THR A 145 9.44 15.40 -6.57
CA THR A 145 10.05 14.27 -5.86
C THR A 145 11.58 14.39 -5.90
N ILE A 146 12.23 14.19 -4.75
CA ILE A 146 13.68 14.20 -4.62
C ILE A 146 14.13 12.78 -4.27
N GLU A 147 14.93 12.18 -5.15
CA GLU A 147 15.52 10.86 -4.93
C GLU A 147 16.94 11.03 -4.40
N LEU A 148 17.21 10.45 -3.22
CA LEU A 148 18.54 10.37 -2.64
C LEU A 148 19.05 8.93 -2.76
N HIS A 149 20.10 8.70 -3.55
CA HIS A 149 20.71 7.39 -3.72
C HIS A 149 22.24 7.47 -3.78
N GLN A 150 22.94 6.71 -2.93
CA GLN A 150 24.42 6.67 -2.85
C GLN A 150 25.09 8.05 -2.76
N GLY A 151 24.49 8.98 -2.00
CA GLY A 151 24.99 10.35 -1.84
C GLY A 151 24.77 11.26 -3.06
N THR A 152 24.03 10.79 -4.06
CA THR A 152 23.60 11.62 -5.20
C THR A 152 22.13 11.97 -5.08
N ILE A 153 21.79 13.20 -5.47
CA ILE A 153 20.42 13.72 -5.43
C ILE A 153 19.95 13.90 -6.87
N GLU A 154 18.80 13.32 -7.19
CA GLU A 154 18.10 13.54 -8.45
C GLU A 154 16.71 14.11 -8.17
N ILE A 155 16.28 15.06 -9.01
CA ILE A 155 15.03 15.78 -8.81
C ILE A 155 14.12 15.51 -10.00
N TYR A 156 12.89 15.08 -9.69
CA TYR A 156 11.85 14.78 -10.66
C TYR A 156 10.68 15.74 -10.49
N LYS A 157 10.03 16.09 -11.59
CA LYS A 157 8.86 16.96 -11.58
C LYS A 157 7.59 16.11 -11.43
N GLY A 158 6.66 16.59 -10.62
CA GLY A 158 5.42 15.87 -10.34
C GLY A 158 5.48 15.07 -9.04
N ASN A 159 4.44 14.29 -8.83
CA ASN A 159 4.24 13.45 -7.66
C ASN A 159 4.99 12.10 -7.77
N TYR A 160 4.79 11.22 -6.79
CA TYR A 160 5.45 9.92 -6.72
C TYR A 160 5.15 9.03 -7.94
N SER A 161 3.90 8.96 -8.37
CA SER A 161 3.45 8.20 -9.54
C SER A 161 4.09 8.73 -10.83
N ALA A 162 4.23 10.05 -10.98
CA ALA A 162 4.94 10.66 -12.10
C ALA A 162 6.46 10.40 -12.04
N TYR A 163 7.04 10.40 -10.84
CA TYR A 163 8.44 10.04 -10.61
C TYR A 163 8.73 8.60 -11.05
N MET A 164 7.90 7.64 -10.63
CA MET A 164 8.08 6.21 -10.97
C MET A 164 8.09 6.01 -12.49
N ARG A 165 7.13 6.61 -13.21
CA ARG A 165 7.10 6.55 -14.68
C ARG A 165 8.35 7.16 -15.33
N GLN A 166 8.74 8.36 -14.91
CA GLN A 166 9.94 9.03 -15.44
C GLN A 166 11.22 8.22 -15.17
N LYS A 167 11.31 7.59 -14.00
CA LYS A 167 12.44 6.74 -13.62
C LYS A 167 12.49 5.47 -14.46
N ASP A 168 11.38 4.79 -14.67
CA ASP A 168 11.31 3.58 -15.49
C ASP A 168 11.66 3.85 -16.96
N GLU A 169 11.10 4.91 -17.55
CA GLU A 169 11.44 5.33 -18.91
C GLU A 169 12.94 5.64 -19.05
N ARG A 170 13.49 6.41 -18.10
CA ARG A 170 14.91 6.77 -18.09
C ARG A 170 15.80 5.54 -17.92
N ASN A 171 15.44 4.62 -17.02
CA ASN A 171 16.17 3.37 -16.81
C ASN A 171 16.11 2.48 -18.06
N ALA A 172 14.97 2.37 -18.72
CA ALA A 172 14.83 1.61 -19.96
C ALA A 172 15.70 2.18 -21.10
N VAL A 173 15.75 3.51 -21.25
CA VAL A 173 16.62 4.18 -22.23
C VAL A 173 18.10 3.95 -21.89
N LEU A 174 18.47 4.12 -20.63
CA LEU A 174 19.84 3.94 -20.17
C LEU A 174 20.31 2.50 -20.35
N ARG A 175 19.46 1.52 -20.02
CA ARG A 175 19.72 0.09 -20.19
C ARG A 175 19.94 -0.28 -21.65
N ARG A 176 19.06 0.15 -22.56
CA ARG A 176 19.23 -0.07 -24.02
C ARG A 176 20.52 0.55 -24.55
N THR A 177 20.90 1.72 -24.03
CA THR A 177 22.13 2.42 -24.45
C THR A 177 23.37 1.68 -23.93
N TYR A 178 23.32 1.24 -22.67
CA TYR A 178 24.37 0.44 -22.04
C TYR A 178 24.59 -0.89 -22.77
N GLU A 179 23.52 -1.67 -23.01
CA GLU A 179 23.59 -2.96 -23.72
C GLU A 179 24.18 -2.80 -25.13
N LYS A 180 23.74 -1.78 -25.89
CA LYS A 180 24.32 -1.48 -27.22
C LYS A 180 25.81 -1.14 -27.15
N GLN A 181 26.23 -0.38 -26.14
CA GLN A 181 27.63 -0.02 -25.96
C GLN A 181 28.47 -1.23 -25.57
N GLN A 182 27.96 -2.10 -24.69
CA GLN A 182 28.63 -3.36 -24.32
C GLN A 182 28.81 -4.28 -25.54
N ASP A 183 27.79 -4.40 -26.39
CA ASP A 183 27.89 -5.14 -27.66
C ASP A 183 28.94 -4.53 -28.61
N GLU A 184 29.01 -3.20 -28.72
CA GLU A 184 30.04 -2.53 -29.54
C GLU A 184 31.44 -2.77 -28.96
N ILE A 185 31.60 -2.65 -27.64
CA ILE A 185 32.86 -2.91 -26.94
C ILE A 185 33.30 -4.34 -27.19
N ALA A 186 32.43 -5.33 -26.98
CA ALA A 186 32.73 -6.74 -27.18
C ALA A 186 33.17 -7.04 -28.63
N ARG A 187 32.49 -6.45 -29.63
CA ARG A 187 32.86 -6.58 -31.05
C ARG A 187 34.22 -5.95 -31.36
N LEU A 188 34.50 -4.77 -30.82
CA LEU A 188 35.76 -4.08 -31.02
C LEU A 188 36.92 -4.83 -30.34
N GLU A 189 36.73 -5.30 -29.11
CA GLU A 189 37.70 -6.11 -28.37
C GLU A 189 38.01 -7.42 -29.08
N GLU A 190 36.99 -8.12 -29.57
CA GLU A 190 37.16 -9.35 -30.32
C GLU A 190 37.92 -9.12 -31.63
N PHE A 191 37.62 -8.03 -32.35
CA PHE A 191 38.35 -7.66 -33.55
C PHE A 191 39.83 -7.37 -33.24
N VAL A 192 40.11 -6.61 -32.18
CA VAL A 192 41.46 -6.29 -31.73
C VAL A 192 42.21 -7.58 -31.38
N ARG A 193 41.57 -8.48 -30.62
CA ARG A 193 42.15 -9.76 -30.20
C ARG A 193 42.46 -10.68 -31.38
N ARG A 194 41.58 -10.75 -32.38
CA ARG A 194 41.79 -11.61 -33.58
C ARG A 194 42.83 -11.07 -34.55
N HIS A 195 43.03 -9.75 -34.62
CA HIS A 195 43.83 -9.12 -35.67
C HIS A 195 45.14 -8.47 -35.22
N ILE A 196 45.43 -8.45 -33.92
CA ILE A 196 46.77 -8.12 -33.40
C ILE A 196 47.80 -9.14 -33.92
N GLY A 197 48.87 -8.64 -34.56
CA GLY A 197 49.93 -9.48 -35.15
C GLY A 197 49.63 -10.01 -36.55
N SER A 198 48.56 -9.54 -37.21
CA SER A 198 48.16 -9.93 -38.58
C SER A 198 48.28 -8.76 -39.59
N GLN A 199 47.96 -8.98 -40.88
CA GLN A 199 47.96 -7.93 -41.91
C GLN A 199 47.05 -6.72 -41.58
N LYS A 200 46.09 -6.86 -40.64
CA LYS A 200 45.17 -5.79 -40.22
C LYS A 200 45.55 -5.14 -38.87
N THR A 201 46.81 -5.26 -38.43
CA THR A 201 47.27 -4.75 -37.13
C THR A 201 47.03 -3.25 -36.95
N THR A 202 47.23 -2.42 -37.97
CA THR A 202 46.99 -0.98 -37.90
C THR A 202 45.51 -0.65 -37.60
N GLN A 203 44.57 -1.39 -38.21
CA GLN A 203 43.13 -1.23 -37.93
C GLN A 203 42.75 -1.72 -36.53
N ALA A 204 43.45 -2.73 -36.01
CA ALA A 204 43.29 -3.17 -34.63
C ALA A 204 43.79 -2.11 -33.64
N GLU A 205 44.93 -1.46 -33.91
CA GLU A 205 45.46 -0.39 -33.06
C GLU A 205 44.55 0.86 -33.05
N ASP A 206 43.97 1.24 -34.19
CA ASP A 206 43.02 2.37 -34.26
C ASP A 206 41.74 2.08 -33.47
N ARG A 207 41.20 0.86 -33.57
CA ARG A 207 40.03 0.45 -32.77
C ARG A 207 40.35 0.34 -31.29
N ARG A 208 41.57 -0.07 -30.92
CA ARG A 208 42.04 -0.04 -29.52
C ARG A 208 42.10 1.38 -28.98
N LYS A 209 42.57 2.36 -29.77
CA LYS A 209 42.54 3.78 -29.40
C LYS A 209 41.12 4.32 -29.30
N LYS A 210 40.20 3.88 -30.17
CA LYS A 210 38.76 4.22 -30.10
C LYS A 210 38.15 3.72 -28.77
N LEU A 211 38.41 2.47 -28.40
CA LEU A 211 38.00 1.88 -27.11
C LEU A 211 38.51 2.70 -25.92
N GLN A 212 39.78 3.11 -25.93
CA GLN A 212 40.38 3.91 -24.85
C GLN A 212 39.83 5.34 -24.72
N ARG A 213 39.24 5.88 -25.77
CA ARG A 213 38.66 7.24 -25.79
C ARG A 213 37.15 7.26 -25.64
N MET A 214 36.50 6.09 -25.66
CA MET A 214 35.06 6.00 -25.55
C MET A 214 34.64 6.28 -24.11
N GLU A 215 33.73 7.24 -23.92
CA GLU A 215 33.11 7.47 -22.61
C GLU A 215 32.16 6.31 -22.30
N LEU A 216 32.43 5.58 -21.22
CA LEU A 216 31.60 4.46 -20.80
C LEU A 216 30.30 5.00 -20.21
N VAL A 217 29.19 4.51 -20.75
CA VAL A 217 27.87 4.67 -20.15
C VAL A 217 27.85 3.78 -18.92
N ASN A 218 27.56 4.38 -17.76
CA ASN A 218 27.39 3.61 -16.54
C ASN A 218 26.15 2.70 -16.67
N PRO A 219 26.17 1.50 -16.06
CA PRO A 219 24.97 0.68 -16.00
C PRO A 219 23.82 1.48 -15.35
N PRO A 220 22.56 1.17 -15.71
CA PRO A 220 21.42 1.78 -15.03
C PRO A 220 21.56 1.62 -13.53
N ARG A 221 21.21 2.68 -12.80
CA ARG A 221 21.18 2.67 -11.33
C ARG A 221 19.99 1.83 -10.89
N GLU A 222 20.13 0.51 -11.00
CA GLU A 222 19.13 -0.43 -10.48
C GLU A 222 19.32 -0.50 -8.97
N ILE A 223 18.30 -0.02 -8.23
CA ILE A 223 18.15 -0.39 -6.82
C ILE A 223 17.84 -1.89 -6.85
N ILE A 224 18.84 -2.71 -6.54
CA ILE A 224 18.67 -4.16 -6.50
C ILE A 224 17.81 -4.47 -5.27
N ALA A 225 16.50 -4.50 -5.47
CA ALA A 225 15.60 -5.02 -4.47
C ALA A 225 15.95 -6.51 -4.23
N PRO A 226 15.92 -6.99 -2.98
CA PRO A 226 16.10 -8.40 -2.67
C PRO A 226 15.09 -9.20 -3.49
N ALA A 227 15.52 -10.24 -4.19
CA ALA A 227 14.62 -11.15 -4.90
C ALA A 227 13.92 -12.06 -3.88
N MET A 228 13.06 -11.47 -3.06
CA MET A 228 12.23 -12.19 -2.11
C MET A 228 11.42 -13.24 -2.90
N GLY A 229 11.24 -14.40 -2.28
CA GLY A 229 10.62 -15.54 -2.94
C GLY A 229 10.03 -16.48 -1.92
N PHE A 230 8.72 -16.62 -1.92
CA PHE A 230 8.04 -17.67 -1.18
C PHE A 230 8.01 -18.95 -2.02
N PRO A 231 8.28 -20.13 -1.42
CA PRO A 231 8.14 -21.38 -2.13
C PRO A 231 6.68 -21.63 -2.50
N LYS A 232 6.45 -22.36 -3.60
CA LYS A 232 5.10 -22.74 -4.02
C LYS A 232 4.44 -23.58 -2.91
N PRO A 233 3.28 -23.16 -2.36
CA PRO A 233 2.67 -23.84 -1.24
C PRO A 233 1.99 -25.14 -1.64
N GLU A 234 1.88 -26.08 -0.69
CA GLU A 234 1.04 -27.26 -0.85
C GLU A 234 -0.44 -26.90 -0.88
N ARG A 235 -1.22 -27.59 -1.71
CA ARG A 235 -2.66 -27.34 -1.85
C ARG A 235 -3.43 -27.68 -0.56
N SER A 236 -4.11 -26.68 0.00
CA SER A 236 -5.12 -26.80 1.06
C SER A 236 -6.53 -27.09 0.50
N GLY A 237 -7.48 -27.37 1.40
CA GLY A 237 -8.92 -27.39 1.10
C GLY A 237 -9.41 -26.07 0.48
N ASP A 238 -10.58 -26.07 -0.17
CA ASP A 238 -11.11 -24.87 -0.85
C ASP A 238 -11.50 -23.77 0.16
N ILE A 239 -12.02 -24.15 1.32
CA ILE A 239 -12.21 -23.27 2.48
C ILE A 239 -11.01 -23.45 3.40
N VAL A 240 -10.30 -22.35 3.67
CA VAL A 240 -9.08 -22.33 4.49
C VAL A 240 -9.41 -21.98 5.93
N ILE A 241 -10.23 -20.96 6.15
CA ILE A 241 -10.77 -20.61 7.47
C ILE A 241 -12.26 -20.33 7.31
N ARG A 242 -13.04 -20.82 8.25
CA ARG A 242 -14.43 -20.44 8.44
C ARG A 242 -14.61 -19.91 9.85
N ALA A 243 -15.06 -18.67 9.95
CA ALA A 243 -15.45 -18.04 11.22
C ALA A 243 -16.97 -17.93 11.26
N GLU A 244 -17.59 -18.46 12.32
CA GLU A 244 -19.03 -18.42 12.55
C GLU A 244 -19.33 -17.71 13.87
N HIS A 245 -20.05 -16.59 13.80
CA HIS A 245 -20.52 -15.82 14.96
C HIS A 245 -19.41 -15.45 15.98
N VAL A 246 -18.18 -15.19 15.50
CA VAL A 246 -17.02 -15.00 16.35
C VAL A 246 -17.06 -13.64 17.05
N SER A 247 -17.00 -13.64 18.39
CA SER A 247 -17.00 -12.43 19.22
C SER A 247 -15.82 -12.41 20.19
N LYS A 248 -15.31 -11.21 20.50
CA LYS A 248 -14.27 -11.03 21.53
C LYS A 248 -14.42 -9.71 22.28
N ALA A 249 -14.27 -9.76 23.60
CA ALA A 249 -14.22 -8.62 24.49
C ALA A 249 -13.06 -8.77 25.51
N TYR A 250 -12.51 -7.63 25.92
CA TYR A 250 -11.71 -7.53 27.15
C TYR A 250 -12.45 -6.59 28.11
N ASP A 251 -11.88 -5.42 28.41
CA ASP A 251 -12.57 -4.38 29.19
C ASP A 251 -13.75 -3.77 28.41
N PHE A 252 -13.66 -3.78 27.08
CA PHE A 252 -14.72 -3.37 26.15
C PHE A 252 -14.82 -4.38 24.99
N PRO A 253 -16.00 -4.50 24.34
CA PRO A 253 -16.16 -5.37 23.18
C PRO A 253 -15.28 -4.87 22.03
N LEU A 254 -14.42 -5.74 21.51
CA LEU A 254 -13.56 -5.44 20.37
C LEU A 254 -14.36 -5.61 19.07
N PHE A 255 -14.97 -6.77 18.91
CA PHE A 255 -15.82 -7.12 17.77
C PHE A 255 -16.87 -8.16 18.18
N GLN A 256 -17.97 -8.21 17.43
CA GLN A 256 -19.11 -9.08 17.72
C GLN A 256 -19.63 -9.69 16.42
N ASP A 257 -20.06 -10.95 16.52
CA ASP A 257 -20.80 -11.67 15.49
C ASP A 257 -20.07 -11.75 14.12
N LEU A 258 -18.75 -11.98 14.14
CA LEU A 258 -17.96 -12.10 12.93
C LEU A 258 -18.25 -13.42 12.21
N THR A 259 -18.85 -13.34 11.02
CA THR A 259 -19.09 -14.50 10.15
C THR A 259 -18.52 -14.26 8.76
N PHE A 260 -17.55 -15.09 8.36
CA PHE A 260 -16.91 -15.02 7.04
C PHE A 260 -16.14 -16.32 6.72
N ASP A 261 -15.96 -16.57 5.42
CA ASP A 261 -15.16 -17.67 4.88
C ASP A 261 -13.94 -17.10 4.13
N ILE A 262 -12.75 -17.59 4.46
CA ILE A 262 -11.52 -17.33 3.71
C ILE A 262 -11.27 -18.52 2.79
N LEU A 263 -11.27 -18.28 1.49
CA LEU A 263 -11.05 -19.29 0.47
C LEU A 263 -9.58 -19.42 0.09
N ARG A 264 -9.20 -20.59 -0.43
CA ARG A 264 -7.82 -20.85 -0.87
C ARG A 264 -7.37 -19.87 -1.94
N GLY A 265 -6.21 -19.27 -1.72
CA GLY A 265 -5.56 -18.38 -2.67
C GLY A 265 -6.02 -16.92 -2.58
N GLN A 266 -7.01 -16.63 -1.71
CA GLN A 266 -7.41 -15.26 -1.45
C GLN A 266 -6.39 -14.53 -0.58
N LYS A 267 -6.22 -13.25 -0.85
CA LYS A 267 -5.44 -12.33 -0.03
C LYS A 267 -6.37 -11.36 0.68
N TRP A 268 -6.43 -11.48 2.00
CA TRP A 268 -7.31 -10.70 2.86
C TRP A 268 -6.53 -9.62 3.58
N GLY A 269 -6.99 -8.38 3.48
CA GLY A 269 -6.52 -7.26 4.30
C GLY A 269 -7.47 -6.98 5.45
N ILE A 270 -6.95 -6.73 6.64
CA ILE A 270 -7.72 -6.33 7.84
C ILE A 270 -7.36 -4.88 8.15
N LEU A 271 -8.37 -4.02 8.14
CA LEU A 271 -8.24 -2.57 8.32
C LEU A 271 -9.16 -2.08 9.44
N GLY A 272 -8.79 -1.00 10.09
CA GLY A 272 -9.63 -0.34 11.09
C GLY A 272 -8.82 0.54 12.04
N PRO A 273 -9.48 1.35 12.87
CA PRO A 273 -8.81 2.20 13.86
C PRO A 273 -7.91 1.43 14.81
N ASN A 274 -7.01 2.14 15.48
CA ASN A 274 -6.19 1.53 16.52
C ASN A 274 -7.05 1.09 17.72
N GLY A 275 -6.75 -0.09 18.27
CA GLY A 275 -7.48 -0.64 19.41
C GLY A 275 -8.80 -1.37 19.09
N THR A 276 -9.19 -1.53 17.82
CA THR A 276 -10.40 -2.31 17.44
C THR A 276 -10.22 -3.83 17.49
N GLY A 277 -9.02 -4.30 17.86
CA GLY A 277 -8.77 -5.73 18.03
C GLY A 277 -8.24 -6.47 16.80
N LYS A 278 -7.73 -5.79 15.76
CA LYS A 278 -7.15 -6.41 14.54
C LYS A 278 -6.15 -7.53 14.83
N SER A 279 -5.12 -7.26 15.63
CA SER A 279 -4.13 -8.29 16.03
C SER A 279 -4.75 -9.36 16.93
N THR A 280 -5.77 -9.03 17.72
CA THR A 280 -6.50 -10.04 18.52
C THR A 280 -7.28 -10.98 17.62
N LEU A 281 -7.97 -10.45 16.59
CA LEU A 281 -8.64 -11.25 15.57
C LEU A 281 -7.63 -12.15 14.84
N MET A 282 -6.47 -11.63 14.45
CA MET A 282 -5.44 -12.43 13.79
C MET A 282 -4.94 -13.59 14.68
N LYS A 283 -4.70 -13.34 15.97
CA LYS A 283 -4.35 -14.39 16.95
C LYS A 283 -5.46 -15.42 17.14
N ILE A 284 -6.71 -14.98 17.13
CA ILE A 284 -7.88 -15.85 17.19
C ILE A 284 -7.96 -16.74 15.94
N LEU A 285 -7.77 -16.18 14.75
CA LEU A 285 -7.73 -16.94 13.50
C LEU A 285 -6.56 -17.93 13.46
N ASN A 286 -5.40 -17.57 14.03
CA ASN A 286 -4.24 -18.46 14.14
C ASN A 286 -4.36 -19.51 15.26
N GLY A 287 -5.40 -19.43 16.11
CA GLY A 287 -5.64 -20.36 17.22
C GLY A 287 -4.78 -20.11 18.47
N GLU A 288 -4.13 -18.95 18.60
CA GLU A 288 -3.35 -18.57 19.79
C GLU A 288 -4.23 -18.06 20.94
N VAL A 289 -5.40 -17.53 20.61
CA VAL A 289 -6.36 -16.96 21.56
C VAL A 289 -7.74 -17.52 21.23
N GLU A 290 -8.50 -17.92 22.25
CA GLU A 290 -9.88 -18.37 22.06
C GLU A 290 -10.83 -17.18 21.92
N ALA A 291 -11.82 -17.32 21.04
CA ALA A 291 -12.96 -16.41 20.97
C ALA A 291 -13.85 -16.58 22.22
N ASP A 292 -14.58 -15.53 22.60
CA ASP A 292 -15.52 -15.63 23.73
C ASP A 292 -16.83 -16.30 23.29
N GLU A 293 -17.24 -16.07 22.05
CA GLU A 293 -18.39 -16.69 21.39
C GLU A 293 -18.04 -17.05 19.94
N GLY A 294 -18.79 -17.97 19.35
CA GLY A 294 -18.61 -18.44 17.98
C GLY A 294 -17.56 -19.54 17.84
N GLU A 295 -17.37 -20.00 16.60
CA GLU A 295 -16.44 -21.09 16.28
C GLU A 295 -15.55 -20.73 15.07
N ILE A 296 -14.32 -21.26 15.10
CA ILE A 296 -13.37 -21.14 14.00
C ILE A 296 -13.00 -22.54 13.52
N HIS A 297 -13.26 -22.80 12.25
CA HIS A 297 -12.90 -24.05 11.60
C HIS A 297 -11.75 -23.83 10.62
N ILE A 298 -10.65 -24.52 10.87
CA ILE A 298 -9.50 -24.56 9.98
C ILE A 298 -9.67 -25.69 8.95
N GLY A 299 -9.48 -25.35 7.68
CA GLY A 299 -9.62 -26.27 6.56
C GLY A 299 -8.62 -27.42 6.56
N ALA A 300 -8.92 -28.45 5.76
CA ALA A 300 -8.03 -29.61 5.63
C ALA A 300 -6.68 -29.23 5.00
N LYS A 301 -5.59 -29.78 5.57
CA LYS A 301 -4.20 -29.59 5.12
C LYS A 301 -3.74 -28.12 5.13
N VAL A 302 -4.34 -27.28 5.96
CA VAL A 302 -3.84 -25.93 6.20
C VAL A 302 -2.59 -25.99 7.09
N LYS A 303 -1.53 -25.33 6.64
CA LYS A 303 -0.28 -25.11 7.37
C LYS A 303 -0.09 -23.61 7.45
N SER A 304 -0.31 -23.04 8.64
CA SER A 304 -0.15 -21.61 8.87
C SER A 304 1.27 -21.26 9.29
N ALA A 305 1.67 -20.03 8.97
CA ALA A 305 2.81 -19.37 9.60
C ALA A 305 2.45 -17.92 9.92
N TYR A 306 2.86 -17.46 11.11
CA TYR A 306 2.52 -16.14 11.62
C TYR A 306 3.76 -15.26 11.71
N PHE A 307 3.69 -14.12 11.03
CA PHE A 307 4.61 -13.00 11.13
C PHE A 307 3.97 -11.97 12.06
N ASP A 308 4.53 -11.82 13.25
CA ASP A 308 4.02 -10.92 14.28
C ASP A 308 4.76 -9.58 14.28
N GLN A 309 4.07 -8.51 14.67
CA GLN A 309 4.64 -7.15 14.70
C GLN A 309 5.91 -7.03 15.56
N HIS A 310 6.01 -7.81 16.64
CA HIS A 310 7.15 -7.81 17.55
C HIS A 310 8.31 -8.72 17.09
N LEU A 311 8.13 -9.41 15.96
CA LEU A 311 9.10 -10.34 15.38
C LEU A 311 9.52 -11.45 16.37
N THR A 312 8.63 -11.86 17.26
CA THR A 312 8.85 -12.95 18.22
C THR A 312 8.95 -14.31 17.55
N CYS A 313 8.51 -14.42 16.29
CA CYS A 313 8.76 -15.58 15.44
C CYS A 313 10.26 -15.91 15.25
N VAL A 314 11.16 -14.95 15.46
CA VAL A 314 12.61 -15.12 15.35
C VAL A 314 13.27 -15.00 16.71
N ASP A 315 14.00 -16.05 17.11
CA ASP A 315 14.75 -16.09 18.37
C ASP A 315 15.90 -15.06 18.36
N SER A 316 15.83 -14.09 19.27
CA SER A 316 16.79 -12.98 19.37
C SER A 316 18.21 -13.40 19.76
N ASP A 317 18.35 -14.56 20.41
CA ASP A 317 19.63 -15.05 20.91
C ASP A 317 20.39 -15.92 19.90
N LYS A 318 19.71 -16.37 18.85
CA LYS A 318 20.29 -17.18 17.79
C LYS A 318 20.98 -16.32 16.73
N GLU A 319 21.94 -16.95 16.05
CA GLU A 319 22.50 -16.42 14.81
C GLU A 319 21.44 -16.47 13.70
N HIS A 320 21.52 -15.60 12.69
CA HIS A 320 20.47 -15.51 11.66
C HIS A 320 20.30 -16.83 10.92
N SER A 321 21.42 -17.46 10.58
CA SER A 321 21.39 -18.73 9.85
C SER A 321 20.64 -19.81 10.63
N GLU A 322 20.77 -19.82 11.95
CA GLU A 322 20.08 -20.78 12.81
C GLU A 322 18.65 -20.36 13.13
N ALA A 323 18.38 -19.06 13.22
CA ALA A 323 17.07 -18.53 13.54
C ALA A 323 16.04 -18.85 12.44
N ILE A 324 16.44 -18.85 11.17
CA ILE A 324 15.59 -19.24 10.04
C ILE A 324 15.48 -20.76 9.83
N ARG A 325 16.12 -21.57 10.68
CA ARG A 325 16.13 -23.03 10.49
C ARG A 325 14.73 -23.61 10.80
N PRO A 326 14.10 -24.31 9.85
CA PRO A 326 12.85 -25.01 10.09
C PRO A 326 13.08 -26.26 10.94
N ASP A 327 12.14 -26.57 11.82
CA ASP A 327 12.28 -27.68 12.77
C ASP A 327 12.04 -29.07 12.12
N HIS A 328 11.32 -29.09 11.00
CA HIS A 328 10.84 -30.31 10.34
C HIS A 328 11.74 -30.86 9.24
N LYS A 329 12.81 -30.15 8.84
CA LYS A 329 13.70 -30.58 7.76
C LYS A 329 15.16 -30.27 8.04
N GLU A 330 16.05 -31.14 7.57
CA GLU A 330 17.46 -30.78 7.45
C GLU A 330 17.57 -29.59 6.49
N PHE A 331 18.21 -28.53 6.97
CA PHE A 331 18.35 -27.30 6.20
C PHE A 331 19.79 -26.87 6.33
N VAL A 332 20.57 -27.12 5.27
CA VAL A 332 22.03 -27.00 5.30
C VAL A 332 22.41 -25.53 5.34
N GLU A 333 23.54 -25.20 5.96
CA GLU A 333 23.99 -23.82 6.12
C GLU A 333 24.06 -23.03 4.80
N ARG A 334 24.46 -23.70 3.70
CA ARG A 334 24.47 -23.09 2.37
C ARG A 334 23.07 -22.64 1.94
N GLU A 335 22.06 -23.48 2.13
CA GLU A 335 20.67 -23.16 1.77
C GLU A 335 20.11 -22.03 2.65
N ARG A 336 20.48 -22.03 3.94
CA ARG A 336 20.14 -20.94 4.88
C ARG A 336 20.72 -19.61 4.42
N ARG A 337 21.99 -19.60 4.02
CA ARG A 337 22.66 -18.41 3.46
C ARG A 337 22.03 -17.97 2.14
N ASP A 338 21.67 -18.91 1.27
CA ASP A 338 21.04 -18.60 -0.01
C ASP A 338 19.65 -17.95 0.19
N VAL A 339 18.87 -18.40 1.17
CA VAL A 339 17.60 -17.74 1.55
C VAL A 339 17.87 -16.36 2.15
N LEU A 340 18.76 -16.24 3.14
CA LEU A 340 19.08 -14.93 3.74
C LEU A 340 19.58 -13.91 2.72
N ALA A 341 20.38 -14.35 1.74
CA ALA A 341 20.86 -13.52 0.65
C ALA A 341 19.71 -13.01 -0.23
N ARG A 342 18.68 -13.82 -0.50
CA ARG A 342 17.48 -13.40 -1.25
C ARG A 342 16.71 -12.30 -0.54
N PHE A 343 16.76 -12.23 0.79
CA PHE A 343 16.17 -11.15 1.59
C PHE A 343 17.15 -10.01 1.89
N GLY A 344 18.32 -9.98 1.22
CA GLY A 344 19.27 -8.87 1.30
C GLY A 344 20.12 -8.85 2.58
N ILE A 345 20.23 -9.98 3.28
CA ILE A 345 21.15 -10.16 4.41
C ILE A 345 22.52 -10.60 3.87
N THR A 346 23.56 -9.83 4.18
CA THR A 346 24.91 -10.06 3.64
C THR A 346 25.67 -11.15 4.40
N LYS A 347 26.72 -11.72 3.79
CA LYS A 347 27.50 -12.84 4.33
C LYS A 347 28.07 -12.61 5.74
N GLU A 348 28.42 -11.38 6.09
CA GLU A 348 28.98 -11.03 7.40
C GLU A 348 27.90 -10.94 8.48
N MET A 349 26.66 -10.60 8.09
CA MET A 349 25.53 -10.47 9.01
C MET A 349 24.95 -11.83 9.41
N VAL A 350 25.12 -12.86 8.58
CA VAL A 350 24.57 -14.21 8.81
C VAL A 350 24.94 -14.81 10.17
N PHE A 351 26.14 -14.49 10.68
CA PHE A 351 26.66 -15.01 11.95
C PHE A 351 26.43 -14.07 13.14
N LYS A 352 25.85 -12.90 12.91
CA LYS A 352 25.48 -12.00 14.00
C LYS A 352 24.23 -12.54 14.70
N LYS A 353 24.05 -12.17 15.97
CA LYS A 353 22.81 -12.46 16.68
C LYS A 353 21.69 -11.55 16.17
N VAL A 354 20.45 -12.06 16.18
CA VAL A 354 19.27 -11.29 15.75
C VAL A 354 19.05 -10.05 16.63
N SER A 355 19.40 -10.11 17.92
CA SER A 355 19.38 -8.95 18.84
C SER A 355 20.32 -7.80 18.47
N GLN A 356 21.34 -8.03 17.64
CA GLN A 356 22.33 -7.01 17.25
C GLN A 356 21.94 -6.25 15.98
N LEU A 357 20.80 -6.57 15.40
CA LEU A 357 20.33 -6.03 14.13
C LEU A 357 19.48 -4.77 14.28
N SER A 358 19.50 -3.96 13.23
CA SER A 358 18.49 -2.91 13.05
C SER A 358 17.09 -3.50 12.90
N GLY A 359 16.05 -2.68 13.12
CA GLY A 359 14.65 -3.09 12.93
C GLY A 359 14.37 -3.67 11.55
N GLY A 360 14.86 -3.03 10.49
CA GLY A 360 14.66 -3.50 9.11
C GLY A 360 15.41 -4.79 8.79
N GLU A 361 16.59 -5.02 9.37
CA GLU A 361 17.30 -6.31 9.22
C GLU A 361 16.61 -7.45 9.96
N ARG A 362 16.05 -7.18 11.16
CA ARG A 362 15.22 -8.15 11.87
C ARG A 362 13.96 -8.50 11.09
N ASN A 363 13.28 -7.51 10.54
CA ASN A 363 12.10 -7.74 9.70
C ASN A 363 12.45 -8.61 8.49
N ARG A 364 13.51 -8.27 7.73
CA ARG A 364 13.97 -9.09 6.60
C ARG A 364 14.35 -10.52 7.01
N THR A 365 14.91 -10.70 8.19
CA THR A 365 15.20 -12.04 8.75
C THR A 365 13.91 -12.81 9.09
N ALA A 366 12.89 -12.14 9.61
CA ALA A 366 11.59 -12.75 9.88
C ALA A 366 10.83 -13.11 8.60
N LEU A 367 10.91 -12.29 7.55
CA LEU A 367 10.39 -12.64 6.22
C LEU A 367 11.13 -13.85 5.63
N ALA A 368 12.47 -13.90 5.80
CA ALA A 368 13.26 -15.06 5.43
C ALA A 368 12.83 -16.31 6.20
N TRP A 369 12.64 -16.21 7.52
CA TRP A 369 12.11 -17.28 8.35
C TRP A 369 10.76 -17.78 7.83
N LEU A 370 9.84 -16.87 7.49
CA LEU A 370 8.51 -17.20 6.97
C LEU A 370 8.60 -18.04 5.69
N SER A 371 9.53 -17.69 4.80
CA SER A 371 9.75 -18.43 3.54
C SER A 371 10.23 -19.87 3.73
N THR A 372 10.74 -20.23 4.91
CA THR A 372 11.24 -21.60 5.18
C THR A 372 10.18 -22.55 5.74
N ARG A 373 9.00 -22.04 6.14
CA ARG A 373 7.98 -22.78 6.89
C ARG A 373 7.07 -23.67 6.04
N ASP A 374 7.22 -23.65 4.71
CA ASP A 374 6.40 -24.42 3.76
C ASP A 374 4.88 -24.25 4.02
N ALA A 375 4.50 -23.07 4.53
CA ALA A 375 3.12 -22.72 4.87
C ALA A 375 2.31 -22.47 3.59
N ASN A 376 1.00 -22.72 3.66
CA ASN A 376 0.02 -22.39 2.61
C ASN A 376 -1.02 -21.35 3.05
N LEU A 377 -0.91 -20.91 4.30
CA LEU A 377 -1.63 -19.79 4.89
C LEU A 377 -0.62 -18.91 5.63
N LEU A 378 -0.51 -17.64 5.24
CA LEU A 378 0.38 -16.68 5.88
C LEU A 378 -0.44 -15.65 6.63
N TYR A 379 -0.13 -15.43 7.91
CA TYR A 379 -0.63 -14.30 8.69
C TYR A 379 0.48 -13.27 8.80
N LEU A 380 0.23 -12.04 8.35
CA LEU A 380 1.20 -10.95 8.34
C LEU A 380 0.67 -9.76 9.13
N ASP A 381 1.21 -9.52 10.33
CA ASP A 381 0.87 -8.36 11.17
C ASP A 381 1.89 -7.23 10.97
N GLU A 382 1.47 -6.16 10.30
CA GLU A 382 2.28 -5.01 9.91
C GLU A 382 3.63 -5.35 9.22
N PRO A 383 3.61 -6.12 8.11
CA PRO A 383 4.84 -6.61 7.49
C PRO A 383 5.69 -5.51 6.84
N THR A 384 5.09 -4.36 6.51
CA THR A 384 5.75 -3.21 5.87
C THR A 384 6.49 -2.30 6.85
N ASN A 385 6.29 -2.49 8.16
CA ASN A 385 6.96 -1.67 9.18
C ASN A 385 8.48 -1.85 9.13
N HIS A 386 9.21 -0.73 9.18
CA HIS A 386 10.67 -0.73 9.09
C HIS A 386 11.25 -1.29 7.78
N LEU A 387 10.42 -1.49 6.75
CA LEU A 387 10.87 -1.71 5.38
C LEU A 387 10.89 -0.39 4.62
N ASP A 388 11.95 -0.20 3.85
CA ASP A 388 12.03 0.89 2.87
C ASP A 388 11.22 0.57 1.61
N LEU A 389 11.07 1.57 0.75
CA LEU A 389 10.22 1.49 -0.46
C LEU A 389 10.60 0.30 -1.35
N TRP A 390 11.89 0.01 -1.52
CA TRP A 390 12.32 -1.09 -2.38
C TRP A 390 12.08 -2.46 -1.77
N ALA A 391 12.20 -2.61 -0.44
CA ALA A 391 11.85 -3.86 0.23
C ALA A 391 10.34 -4.08 0.21
N ARG A 392 9.53 -3.02 0.35
CA ARG A 392 8.08 -3.07 0.21
C ARG A 392 7.66 -3.50 -1.20
N ASP A 393 8.22 -2.88 -2.25
CA ASP A 393 7.97 -3.27 -3.66
C ASP A 393 8.25 -4.75 -3.91
N SER A 394 9.35 -5.26 -3.34
CA SER A 394 9.71 -6.67 -3.48
C SER A 394 8.74 -7.59 -2.75
N LEU A 395 8.34 -7.23 -1.53
CA LEU A 395 7.36 -7.98 -0.76
C LEU A 395 5.99 -8.01 -1.47
N GLU A 396 5.54 -6.87 -2.01
CA GLU A 396 4.31 -6.74 -2.80
C GLU A 396 4.31 -7.72 -3.97
N LYS A 397 5.37 -7.70 -4.79
CA LYS A 397 5.53 -8.63 -5.93
C LYS A 397 5.53 -10.09 -5.48
N THR A 398 6.27 -10.38 -4.41
CA THR A 398 6.40 -11.75 -3.90
C THR A 398 5.08 -12.29 -3.38
N LEU A 399 4.30 -11.48 -2.66
CA LEU A 399 2.96 -11.86 -2.21
C LEU A 399 1.98 -11.93 -3.37
N ASN A 400 2.16 -11.10 -4.40
CA ASN A 400 1.34 -11.18 -5.60
C ASN A 400 1.51 -12.49 -6.36
N ASP A 401 2.75 -12.96 -6.49
CA ASP A 401 3.08 -14.24 -7.13
C ASP A 401 2.83 -15.47 -6.24
N TYR A 402 2.57 -15.28 -4.93
CA TYR A 402 2.35 -16.38 -4.01
C TYR A 402 0.94 -16.98 -4.16
N GLU A 403 0.88 -18.26 -4.55
CA GLU A 403 -0.38 -18.99 -4.80
C GLU A 403 -1.14 -19.41 -3.52
N GLY A 404 -0.58 -19.13 -2.34
CA GLY A 404 -1.18 -19.49 -1.07
C GLY A 404 -2.20 -18.46 -0.59
N THR A 405 -2.76 -18.71 0.59
CA THR A 405 -3.71 -17.79 1.22
C THR A 405 -2.95 -16.83 2.12
N VAL A 406 -3.29 -15.55 2.11
CA VAL A 406 -2.61 -14.54 2.92
C VAL A 406 -3.64 -13.73 3.68
N VAL A 407 -3.41 -13.50 4.97
CA VAL A 407 -4.19 -12.59 5.81
C VAL A 407 -3.22 -11.54 6.33
N ILE A 408 -3.51 -10.28 6.07
CA ILE A 408 -2.63 -9.14 6.31
C ILE A 408 -3.34 -8.16 7.22
N VAL A 409 -2.71 -7.77 8.32
CA VAL A 409 -3.07 -6.56 9.06
C VAL A 409 -2.05 -5.51 8.64
N SER A 410 -2.50 -4.39 8.08
CA SER A 410 -1.60 -3.27 7.80
C SER A 410 -2.32 -1.94 7.80
N HIS A 411 -1.61 -0.89 8.20
CA HIS A 411 -1.99 0.49 7.96
C HIS A 411 -1.47 1.05 6.63
N ASP A 412 -0.63 0.30 5.90
CA ASP A 412 -0.13 0.69 4.58
C ASP A 412 -1.22 0.49 3.51
N ARG A 413 -1.89 1.59 3.19
CA ARG A 413 -2.98 1.65 2.21
C ARG A 413 -2.54 1.16 0.83
N TYR A 414 -1.32 1.53 0.40
CA TYR A 414 -0.80 1.16 -0.92
C TYR A 414 -0.53 -0.33 -0.97
N PHE A 415 0.08 -0.87 0.09
CA PHE A 415 0.33 -2.31 0.20
C PHE A 415 -0.95 -3.13 0.15
N LEU A 416 -1.98 -2.73 0.90
CA LEU A 416 -3.29 -3.39 0.85
C LEU A 416 -3.94 -3.27 -0.53
N ASP A 417 -3.81 -2.12 -1.18
CA ASP A 417 -4.36 -1.87 -2.52
C ASP A 417 -3.76 -2.78 -3.59
N GLN A 418 -2.45 -3.04 -3.51
CA GLN A 418 -1.71 -3.83 -4.50
C GLN A 418 -1.80 -5.34 -4.27
N VAL A 419 -2.03 -5.79 -3.03
CA VAL A 419 -1.92 -7.21 -2.64
C VAL A 419 -3.27 -7.84 -2.33
N CYS A 420 -4.22 -7.12 -1.74
CA CYS A 420 -5.44 -7.73 -1.22
C CYS A 420 -6.57 -7.79 -2.25
N ASP A 421 -7.24 -8.94 -2.30
CA ASP A 421 -8.46 -9.15 -3.09
C ASP A 421 -9.72 -8.92 -2.25
N MET A 422 -9.61 -9.08 -0.93
CA MET A 422 -10.72 -8.93 0.02
C MET A 422 -10.28 -8.03 1.17
N LEU A 423 -11.17 -7.17 1.66
CA LEU A 423 -10.93 -6.36 2.85
C LEU A 423 -11.95 -6.64 3.96
N LEU A 424 -11.44 -6.87 5.16
CA LEU A 424 -12.19 -6.91 6.41
C LEU A 424 -11.98 -5.59 7.17
N VAL A 425 -12.96 -4.71 7.11
CA VAL A 425 -12.92 -3.44 7.84
C VAL A 425 -13.57 -3.64 9.21
N VAL A 426 -12.82 -3.41 10.29
CA VAL A 426 -13.27 -3.56 11.68
C VAL A 426 -13.52 -2.18 12.28
N GLU A 427 -14.79 -1.84 12.47
CA GLU A 427 -15.28 -0.64 13.15
C GLU A 427 -15.77 -1.01 14.57
N PRO A 428 -15.91 -0.03 15.49
CA PRO A 428 -16.52 -0.29 16.78
C PRO A 428 -17.93 -0.89 16.62
N LYS A 429 -18.12 -2.12 17.13
CA LYS A 429 -19.39 -2.90 17.08
C LYS A 429 -19.86 -3.33 15.68
N ARG A 430 -19.10 -3.06 14.62
CA ARG A 430 -19.47 -3.41 13.24
C ARG A 430 -18.23 -3.86 12.48
N PHE A 431 -18.36 -4.87 11.64
CA PHE A 431 -17.34 -5.17 10.63
C PHE A 431 -17.88 -4.83 9.23
N ARG A 432 -17.08 -4.89 8.17
CA ARG A 432 -17.54 -5.02 6.77
C ARG A 432 -16.60 -5.96 6.05
N VAL A 433 -17.15 -6.83 5.20
CA VAL A 433 -16.34 -7.64 4.28
C VAL A 433 -16.59 -7.06 2.90
N ILE A 434 -15.51 -6.67 2.24
CA ILE A 434 -15.52 -6.00 0.95
C ILE A 434 -14.79 -6.90 -0.03
N ASP A 435 -15.43 -7.15 -1.16
CA ASP A 435 -14.81 -7.79 -2.31
C ASP A 435 -14.14 -6.69 -3.13
N GLY A 436 -12.80 -6.71 -3.16
CA GLY A 436 -11.97 -5.67 -3.73
C GLY A 436 -10.91 -5.14 -2.77
N ASN A 437 -10.06 -4.29 -3.32
CA ASN A 437 -8.91 -3.70 -2.66
C ASN A 437 -9.25 -2.37 -1.94
N TYR A 438 -8.22 -1.66 -1.47
CA TYR A 438 -8.40 -0.42 -0.71
C TYR A 438 -9.08 0.69 -1.52
N SER A 439 -8.71 0.87 -2.78
CA SER A 439 -9.34 1.85 -3.68
C SER A 439 -10.83 1.55 -3.88
N THR A 440 -11.20 0.27 -3.94
CA THR A 440 -12.60 -0.17 -4.03
C THR A 440 -13.36 0.22 -2.76
N TYR A 441 -12.79 -0.03 -1.58
CA TYR A 441 -13.37 0.40 -0.31
C TYR A 441 -13.55 1.93 -0.24
N GLN A 442 -12.55 2.69 -0.66
CA GLN A 442 -12.62 4.15 -0.66
C GLN A 442 -13.76 4.65 -1.56
N THR A 443 -13.89 4.08 -2.76
CA THR A 443 -14.97 4.41 -3.70
C THR A 443 -16.35 4.10 -3.11
N LEU A 444 -16.50 2.98 -2.39
CA LEU A 444 -17.74 2.63 -1.70
C LEU A 444 -18.09 3.62 -0.58
N ILE A 445 -17.10 4.13 0.15
CA ILE A 445 -17.32 5.17 1.16
C ILE A 445 -17.77 6.48 0.49
N ASP A 446 -17.04 6.91 -0.54
CA ASP A 446 -17.27 8.20 -1.19
C ASP A 446 -18.63 8.25 -1.92
N SER A 447 -19.10 7.12 -2.45
CA SER A 447 -20.43 6.98 -3.04
C SER A 447 -21.57 6.85 -2.01
N GLY A 448 -21.26 6.77 -0.71
CA GLY A 448 -22.23 6.53 0.35
C GLY A 448 -22.77 5.10 0.43
N LEU A 449 -22.38 4.23 -0.51
CA LEU A 449 -22.80 2.82 -0.60
C LEU A 449 -22.15 1.95 0.49
N ALA A 450 -21.11 2.44 1.15
CA ALA A 450 -20.48 1.75 2.29
C ALA A 450 -21.44 1.52 3.46
N GLN A 451 -22.53 2.28 3.59
CA GLN A 451 -23.55 2.04 4.62
C GLN A 451 -24.43 0.80 4.34
N GLU A 452 -24.54 0.37 3.08
CA GLU A 452 -25.41 -0.75 2.67
C GLU A 452 -24.68 -2.10 2.61
N ALA A 453 -23.35 -2.10 2.69
CA ALA A 453 -22.53 -3.30 2.63
C ALA A 453 -22.54 -4.08 3.97
N ARG A 454 -23.71 -4.61 4.37
CA ARG A 454 -23.87 -5.68 5.38
C ARG A 454 -25.32 -6.19 5.52
N VAL A 455 -25.67 -7.22 4.77
CA VAL A 455 -26.36 -8.43 5.27
C VAL A 455 -25.82 -9.60 4.43
N GLY A 456 -25.24 -10.61 5.08
CA GLY A 456 -24.73 -11.80 4.39
C GLY A 456 -25.83 -12.41 3.51
N LYS A 457 -25.54 -12.57 2.22
CA LYS A 457 -26.34 -13.44 1.37
C LYS A 457 -26.21 -14.85 1.93
N GLU A 458 -27.29 -15.36 2.51
CA GLU A 458 -27.51 -16.77 2.76
C GLU A 458 -27.01 -17.57 1.56
N SER A 459 -26.04 -18.44 1.82
CA SER A 459 -25.67 -19.51 0.92
C SER A 459 -26.93 -20.35 0.65
N LYS A 460 -27.55 -20.16 -0.52
CA LYS A 460 -28.57 -21.08 -1.01
C LYS A 460 -27.90 -22.40 -1.37
N THR A 461 -27.74 -23.25 -0.37
CA THR A 461 -27.68 -24.69 -0.53
C THR A 461 -28.89 -25.14 -1.33
N THR A 462 -28.66 -25.52 -2.58
CA THR A 462 -29.63 -26.24 -3.42
C THR A 462 -29.71 -27.68 -2.92
N THR A 463 -30.51 -27.91 -1.89
CA THR A 463 -31.07 -29.25 -1.61
C THR A 463 -32.18 -29.52 -2.62
N ALA A 464 -31.83 -30.13 -3.74
CA ALA A 464 -32.80 -30.76 -4.62
C ALA A 464 -33.20 -32.12 -4.01
N ALA A 465 -34.42 -32.17 -3.49
CA ALA A 465 -35.10 -33.40 -3.11
C ALA A 465 -35.29 -34.31 -4.33
N VAL A 466 -35.01 -35.60 -4.16
CA VAL A 466 -35.25 -36.66 -5.15
C VAL A 466 -36.51 -37.39 -4.71
N ASP A 467 -37.57 -37.27 -5.50
CA ASP A 467 -38.74 -38.16 -5.47
C ASP A 467 -38.67 -39.19 -6.61
N ASP A 468 -39.21 -40.36 -6.29
CA ASP A 468 -39.22 -41.67 -6.95
C ASP A 468 -39.84 -41.80 -8.38
N VAL A 469 -39.08 -42.51 -9.25
CA VAL A 469 -39.46 -43.74 -10.04
C VAL A 469 -40.25 -43.57 -11.38
N PRO A 470 -40.13 -44.49 -12.40
CA PRO A 470 -39.42 -45.78 -12.48
C PRO A 470 -38.42 -45.99 -13.63
N ALA A 471 -37.66 -47.07 -13.45
CA ALA A 471 -36.72 -47.70 -14.36
C ALA A 471 -37.33 -48.28 -15.65
N GLU A 472 -36.57 -48.20 -16.76
CA GLU A 472 -36.52 -49.29 -17.75
C GLU A 472 -35.19 -49.31 -18.54
N SER A 473 -34.45 -50.41 -18.35
CA SER A 473 -33.62 -51.18 -19.28
C SER A 473 -32.77 -50.49 -20.39
N LYS A 474 -31.44 -50.64 -20.32
CA LYS A 474 -30.66 -51.65 -21.09
C LYS A 474 -29.16 -51.38 -21.02
N ALA A 475 -28.42 -52.40 -20.60
CA ALA A 475 -26.97 -52.47 -20.63
C ALA A 475 -26.43 -52.62 -22.07
N LYS A 476 -25.36 -51.89 -22.40
CA LYS A 476 -24.30 -52.34 -23.32
C LYS A 476 -22.94 -51.77 -22.88
N ARG A 477 -22.01 -52.68 -22.57
CA ARG A 477 -20.56 -52.45 -22.43
C ARG A 477 -19.97 -52.01 -23.77
N ALA A 478 -19.06 -51.04 -23.75
CA ALA A 478 -17.79 -51.08 -24.51
C ALA A 478 -16.82 -49.98 -24.03
N LYS A 479 -15.54 -50.35 -23.96
CA LYS A 479 -14.37 -49.56 -23.55
C LYS A 479 -14.02 -48.47 -24.57
N GLY A 480 -13.41 -47.37 -24.12
CA GLY A 480 -12.37 -46.68 -24.90
C GLY A 480 -12.36 -45.15 -24.83
N ALA A 481 -11.18 -44.63 -24.52
CA ALA A 481 -10.65 -43.29 -24.83
C ALA A 481 -11.14 -42.08 -24.01
N ASN A 482 -10.17 -41.60 -23.24
CA ASN A 482 -10.05 -40.25 -22.70
C ASN A 482 -10.30 -39.19 -23.80
N SER A 483 -11.37 -38.41 -23.68
CA SER A 483 -11.45 -37.09 -24.31
C SER A 483 -12.21 -36.14 -23.38
N LYS A 484 -11.50 -35.14 -22.84
CA LYS A 484 -12.11 -34.02 -22.12
C LYS A 484 -13.21 -33.40 -23.00
N PRO A 485 -14.37 -33.00 -22.46
CA PRO A 485 -15.38 -32.31 -23.24
C PRO A 485 -14.79 -30.97 -23.71
N ARG A 486 -14.63 -30.79 -25.03
CA ARG A 486 -14.28 -29.48 -25.60
C ARG A 486 -15.45 -28.54 -25.34
N ARG A 487 -15.21 -27.44 -24.61
CA ARG A 487 -16.15 -26.31 -24.48
C ARG A 487 -16.62 -25.91 -25.88
N LYS A 488 -17.94 -25.81 -26.07
CA LYS A 488 -18.50 -25.28 -27.33
C LYS A 488 -18.16 -23.79 -27.41
N ARG A 489 -17.63 -23.35 -28.55
CA ARG A 489 -17.30 -21.93 -28.80
C ARG A 489 -18.56 -21.07 -28.69
N LYS A 490 -18.53 -20.04 -27.83
CA LYS A 490 -19.61 -19.03 -27.69
C LYS A 490 -19.53 -18.02 -28.83
N PHE A 491 -18.32 -17.68 -29.28
CA PHE A 491 -18.06 -16.75 -30.38
C PHE A 491 -17.41 -17.43 -31.62
N PRO A 492 -17.65 -16.90 -32.85
CA PRO A 492 -17.00 -17.40 -34.07
C PRO A 492 -15.48 -17.20 -34.02
N TYR A 493 -14.70 -18.06 -34.67
CA TYR A 493 -13.23 -17.93 -34.62
C TYR A 493 -12.75 -16.63 -35.28
N ARG A 494 -11.99 -15.83 -34.54
CA ARG A 494 -11.24 -14.65 -35.00
C ARG A 494 -9.81 -14.73 -34.47
N LYS A 495 -8.85 -14.11 -35.16
CA LYS A 495 -7.47 -14.07 -34.67
C LYS A 495 -7.35 -13.07 -33.53
N VAL A 496 -6.57 -13.41 -32.50
CA VAL A 496 -6.27 -12.54 -31.34
C VAL A 496 -5.79 -11.17 -31.81
N ALA A 497 -4.81 -11.12 -32.72
CA ALA A 497 -4.28 -9.86 -33.26
C ALA A 497 -5.33 -8.99 -33.99
N GLU A 498 -6.39 -9.58 -34.55
CA GLU A 498 -7.47 -8.83 -35.21
C GLU A 498 -8.45 -8.25 -34.16
N LEU A 499 -8.69 -8.96 -33.06
CA LEU A 499 -9.51 -8.49 -31.93
C LEU A 499 -8.80 -7.39 -31.13
N GLU A 500 -7.52 -7.58 -30.81
CA GLU A 500 -6.71 -6.56 -30.11
C GLU A 500 -6.63 -5.26 -30.92
N SER A 501 -6.46 -5.36 -32.25
CA SER A 501 -6.45 -4.18 -33.12
C SER A 501 -7.80 -3.46 -33.14
N GLU A 502 -8.91 -4.18 -33.10
CA GLU A 502 -10.25 -3.59 -33.11
C GLU A 502 -10.58 -2.91 -31.76
N ILE A 503 -10.25 -3.57 -30.65
CA ILE A 503 -10.35 -3.01 -29.30
C ILE A 503 -9.53 -1.73 -29.20
N ALA A 504 -8.26 -1.76 -29.62
CA ALA A 504 -7.38 -0.59 -29.59
C ALA A 504 -7.94 0.56 -30.44
N THR A 505 -8.58 0.29 -31.59
CA THR A 505 -9.20 1.37 -32.38
C THR A 505 -10.40 2.00 -31.69
N ILE A 506 -11.20 1.21 -30.97
CA ILE A 506 -12.38 1.71 -30.23
C ILE A 506 -11.93 2.49 -28.99
N GLU A 507 -10.96 1.99 -28.24
CA GLU A 507 -10.37 2.68 -27.08
C GLU A 507 -9.78 4.05 -27.47
N ASN A 508 -9.00 4.10 -28.55
CA ASN A 508 -8.45 5.36 -29.07
C ASN A 508 -9.55 6.35 -29.48
N ARG A 509 -10.68 5.85 -30.01
CA ARG A 509 -11.82 6.71 -30.37
C ARG A 509 -12.53 7.25 -29.13
N ILE A 510 -12.69 6.43 -28.09
CA ILE A 510 -13.24 6.84 -26.79
C ILE A 510 -12.36 7.93 -26.15
N GLU A 511 -11.04 7.75 -26.15
CA GLU A 511 -10.09 8.74 -25.62
C GLU A 511 -10.16 10.07 -26.40
N ALA A 512 -10.32 10.01 -27.73
CA ALA A 512 -10.51 11.19 -28.56
C ALA A 512 -11.84 11.92 -28.25
N ILE A 513 -12.92 11.18 -27.95
CA ILE A 513 -14.21 11.77 -27.56
C ILE A 513 -14.09 12.45 -26.19
N TYR A 514 -13.47 11.82 -25.20
CA TYR A 514 -13.23 12.46 -23.89
C TYR A 514 -12.39 13.72 -24.01
N SER A 515 -11.36 13.70 -24.85
CA SER A 515 -10.54 14.88 -25.14
C SER A 515 -11.35 16.00 -25.81
N ALA A 516 -12.25 15.65 -26.74
CA ALA A 516 -13.11 16.63 -27.41
C ALA A 516 -14.17 17.23 -26.45
N MET A 517 -14.68 16.45 -25.49
CA MET A 517 -15.63 16.92 -24.46
C MET A 517 -15.00 17.89 -23.45
N GLY A 518 -13.67 17.86 -23.30
CA GLY A 518 -12.91 18.79 -22.46
C GLY A 518 -12.65 20.16 -23.07
N LEU A 519 -12.99 20.38 -24.35
CA LEU A 519 -12.78 21.67 -25.03
C LEU A 519 -13.91 22.67 -24.75
N GLU A 520 -13.56 23.93 -24.48
CA GLU A 520 -14.50 25.00 -24.16
C GLU A 520 -15.51 25.29 -25.29
N ALA A 521 -15.13 25.03 -26.55
CA ALA A 521 -15.99 25.16 -27.72
C ALA A 521 -17.09 24.08 -27.76
N THR A 522 -16.78 22.86 -27.29
CA THR A 522 -17.70 21.72 -27.25
C THR A 522 -18.72 21.90 -26.12
N LEU A 523 -18.29 22.44 -24.97
CA LEU A 523 -19.16 22.70 -23.80
C LEU A 523 -20.25 23.75 -24.06
N ARG A 524 -20.08 24.61 -25.08
CA ARG A 524 -21.05 25.64 -25.46
C ARG A 524 -22.07 25.16 -26.50
N ASP A 525 -21.88 23.98 -27.09
CA ASP A 525 -22.78 23.39 -28.10
C ASP A 525 -23.44 22.12 -27.56
N GLY A 526 -24.69 22.26 -27.09
CA GLY A 526 -25.43 21.18 -26.43
C GLY A 526 -25.77 20.01 -27.34
N ASP A 527 -25.93 20.22 -28.65
CA ASP A 527 -26.22 19.14 -29.60
C ASP A 527 -24.95 18.32 -29.89
N LEU A 528 -23.79 18.97 -29.93
CA LEU A 528 -22.50 18.30 -30.10
C LEU A 528 -22.18 17.40 -28.90
N ILE A 529 -22.42 17.86 -27.66
CA ILE A 529 -22.24 17.05 -26.44
C ILE A 529 -23.17 15.84 -26.45
N LYS A 530 -24.43 16.04 -26.84
CA LYS A 530 -25.41 14.95 -26.90
C LYS A 530 -25.01 13.87 -27.91
N ASN A 531 -24.51 14.27 -29.07
CA ASN A 531 -24.02 13.34 -30.10
C ASN A 531 -22.76 12.60 -29.66
N LEU A 532 -21.81 13.29 -29.01
CA LEU A 532 -20.58 12.68 -28.49
C LEU A 532 -20.88 11.69 -27.35
N ASN A 533 -21.84 12.00 -26.46
CA ASN A 533 -22.28 11.06 -25.43
C ASN A 533 -22.96 9.83 -26.01
N ALA A 534 -23.81 9.98 -27.03
CA ALA A 534 -24.44 8.85 -27.71
C ALA A 534 -23.41 7.96 -28.45
N GLU A 535 -22.39 8.58 -29.07
CA GLU A 535 -21.28 7.86 -29.70
C GLU A 535 -20.43 7.12 -28.64
N LEU A 536 -20.11 7.77 -27.52
CA LEU A 536 -19.37 7.19 -26.40
C LEU A 536 -20.09 5.96 -25.82
N GLU A 537 -21.39 6.06 -25.55
CA GLU A 537 -22.19 4.96 -25.01
C GLU A 537 -22.26 3.79 -26.00
N SER A 538 -22.40 4.06 -27.30
CA SER A 538 -22.37 3.01 -28.33
C SER A 538 -21.02 2.30 -28.41
N LEU A 539 -19.90 3.02 -28.28
CA LEU A 539 -18.56 2.45 -28.35
C LEU A 539 -18.24 1.62 -27.09
N GLN A 540 -18.64 2.09 -25.91
CA GLN A 540 -18.50 1.35 -24.65
C GLN A 540 -19.30 0.04 -24.67
N ASN A 541 -20.54 0.07 -25.15
CA ASN A 541 -21.38 -1.13 -25.29
C ASN A 541 -20.83 -2.13 -26.33
N SER A 542 -20.03 -1.68 -27.30
CA SER A 542 -19.38 -2.56 -28.27
C SER A 542 -18.08 -3.21 -27.78
N LEU A 543 -17.43 -2.66 -26.75
CA LEU A 543 -16.18 -3.19 -26.19
C LEU A 543 -16.40 -4.45 -25.35
N GLU A 544 -17.46 -4.48 -24.56
CA GLU A 544 -17.78 -5.59 -23.66
C GLU A 544 -17.83 -6.97 -24.37
N PRO A 545 -18.55 -7.16 -25.50
CA PRO A 545 -18.52 -8.44 -26.22
C PRO A 545 -17.19 -8.72 -26.93
N LEU A 546 -16.38 -7.70 -27.25
CA LEU A 546 -15.07 -7.88 -27.88
C LEU A 546 -14.02 -8.39 -26.88
N TYR A 547 -14.06 -7.94 -25.62
CA TYR A 547 -13.22 -8.49 -24.55
C TYR A 547 -13.61 -9.93 -24.23
N GLU A 548 -14.91 -10.25 -24.12
CA GLU A 548 -15.35 -11.64 -23.94
C GLU A 548 -14.88 -12.55 -25.11
N HIS A 549 -14.89 -12.02 -26.33
CA HIS A 549 -14.41 -12.74 -27.51
C HIS A 549 -12.89 -12.92 -27.49
N LEU A 550 -12.13 -11.90 -27.07
CA LEU A 550 -10.67 -11.98 -26.93
C LEU A 550 -10.27 -13.00 -25.86
N GLU A 551 -10.93 -13.01 -24.72
CA GLU A 551 -10.71 -13.98 -23.64
C GLU A 551 -10.97 -15.41 -24.12
N GLU A 552 -12.10 -15.68 -24.79
CA GLU A 552 -12.38 -17.00 -25.35
C GLU A 552 -11.35 -17.40 -26.43
N ALA A 553 -10.89 -16.45 -27.25
CA ALA A 553 -9.90 -16.71 -28.29
C ALA A 553 -8.50 -17.01 -27.73
N ILE A 554 -8.12 -16.43 -26.59
CA ILE A 554 -6.88 -16.71 -25.86
C ILE A 554 -6.97 -18.05 -25.12
N GLU A 555 -8.12 -18.37 -24.51
CA GLU A 555 -8.31 -19.68 -23.84
C GLU A 555 -8.31 -20.88 -24.81
N MET A 556 -8.61 -20.65 -26.09
CA MET A 556 -8.80 -21.70 -27.09
C MET A 556 -7.67 -21.86 -28.12
N ASN A 557 -6.71 -20.92 -28.17
CA ASN A 557 -5.46 -21.03 -28.94
C ASN A 557 -4.34 -21.56 -28.05
#